data_AF-A0A937AGJ0-F1
#
_entry.id   AF-A0A937AGJ0-F1
#
_cell.length_a   1.000
_cell.length_b   1.000
_cell.length_c   1.000
_cell.angle_alpha   90.00
_cell.angle_beta   90.00
_cell.angle_gamma   90.00
#
_symmetry.space_group_name_H-M   'P 1'
#
loop_
_entity.id
_entity.type
_entity.pdbx_description
1 polymer ?
#
loop_
_entity_poly.entity_id
_entity_poly.type
_entity_poly.pdbx_seq_one_letter_code
_entity_poly.pdbx_strand_id
1 'polypeptide(L)'
;MVTSSRLVSALAVSAALSAGAYAQYIPVDFSAQFNDTRATLINGGGAPFGPQVFTHNTDLVPVNMGGGVDGSGPWSWAAASGLIGPGGVVTLVVPVNISNVQSVFTIINSYWGNANPEGLITVTFNATGGVSQTFTLVGGVDLRDYNQNPSYTNTINNTSTRNVWSNTAGQRLDMQRFDLGPAFAGQTLQNITFNDFGATNFQRMFLTGVTVLVPTPGTLGMLALGGLMVSRRRR
;
A
#
# COMPACT_ATOMS: atom_id res chain seq x y z
N MET A 1 72.70 -22.44 -9.69
CA MET A 1 71.73 -23.56 -9.83
C MET A 1 71.59 -24.18 -8.46
N VAL A 2 70.47 -24.25 -7.75
CA VAL A 2 69.04 -24.01 -8.02
C VAL A 2 68.42 -23.40 -6.75
N THR A 3 67.39 -22.61 -6.96
CA THR A 3 66.58 -21.78 -6.06
C THR A 3 65.58 -22.53 -5.17
N SER A 4 65.33 -21.94 -3.99
CA SER A 4 64.01 -21.70 -3.34
C SER A 4 63.13 -22.83 -2.83
N SER A 5 62.64 -22.65 -1.59
CA SER A 5 61.20 -22.66 -1.30
C SER A 5 60.92 -22.17 0.14
N ARG A 6 60.45 -20.93 0.29
CA ARG A 6 59.78 -20.45 1.51
C ARG A 6 58.27 -20.58 1.31
N LEU A 7 57.61 -21.32 2.19
CA LEU A 7 56.16 -21.40 2.28
C LEU A 7 55.62 -20.05 2.77
N VAL A 8 54.81 -19.39 1.94
CA VAL A 8 54.00 -18.23 2.33
C VAL A 8 52.58 -18.74 2.55
N SER A 9 52.15 -18.79 3.81
CA SER A 9 50.76 -19.07 4.17
C SER A 9 49.89 -17.86 3.81
N ALA A 10 49.02 -18.02 2.81
CA ALA A 10 48.03 -17.02 2.46
C ALA A 10 46.89 -17.05 3.50
N LEU A 11 46.79 -15.99 4.31
CA LEU A 11 45.66 -15.73 5.18
C LEU A 11 44.49 -15.25 4.30
N ALA A 12 43.51 -16.11 4.04
CA ALA A 12 42.29 -15.72 3.34
C ALA A 12 41.39 -14.94 4.31
N VAL A 13 41.40 -13.61 4.20
CA VAL A 13 40.41 -12.74 4.85
C VAL A 13 39.14 -12.79 4.00
N SER A 14 38.18 -13.62 4.41
CA SER A 14 36.83 -13.61 3.85
C SER A 14 36.10 -12.36 4.35
N ALA A 15 36.12 -11.28 3.57
CA ALA A 15 35.27 -10.13 3.83
C ALA A 15 33.80 -10.55 3.59
N ALA A 16 33.07 -10.80 4.68
CA ALA A 16 31.62 -10.94 4.61
C ALA A 16 31.03 -9.57 4.25
N LEU A 17 30.68 -9.38 2.98
CA LEU A 17 29.83 -8.27 2.56
C LEU A 17 28.46 -8.48 3.21
N SER A 18 28.18 -7.72 4.28
CA SER A 18 26.82 -7.60 4.80
C SER A 18 25.98 -6.87 3.75
N ALA A 19 25.23 -7.63 2.94
CA ALA A 19 24.16 -7.05 2.14
C ALA A 19 23.11 -6.51 3.11
N GLY A 20 23.01 -5.19 3.23
CA GLY A 20 21.95 -4.54 3.98
C GLY A 20 20.59 -4.99 3.45
N ALA A 21 19.72 -5.48 4.33
CA ALA A 21 18.39 -5.92 3.99
C ALA A 21 17.49 -4.68 3.82
N TYR A 22 17.03 -4.39 2.61
CA TYR A 22 16.08 -3.32 2.35
C TYR A 22 14.65 -3.90 2.35
N ALA A 23 13.70 -3.25 3.01
CA ALA A 23 12.30 -3.66 2.91
C ALA A 23 11.80 -3.49 1.46
N GLN A 24 10.95 -4.40 0.98
CA GLN A 24 10.46 -4.36 -0.40
C GLN A 24 9.01 -3.87 -0.44
N TYR A 25 8.77 -2.81 -1.22
CA TYR A 25 7.44 -2.32 -1.54
C TYR A 25 6.93 -2.96 -2.83
N ILE A 26 5.70 -3.46 -2.81
CA ILE A 26 5.06 -4.12 -3.94
C ILE A 26 3.71 -3.42 -4.21
N PRO A 27 3.60 -2.61 -5.28
CA PRO A 27 2.31 -2.07 -5.71
C PRO A 27 1.34 -3.20 -6.06
N VAL A 28 0.09 -3.09 -5.60
CA VAL A 28 -0.97 -4.04 -5.92
C VAL A 28 -1.76 -3.53 -7.11
N ASP A 29 -1.89 -4.37 -8.13
CA ASP A 29 -2.76 -4.10 -9.27
C ASP A 29 -4.20 -4.50 -8.92
N PHE A 30 -5.09 -3.50 -8.87
CA PHE A 30 -6.52 -3.69 -8.67
C PHE A 30 -7.33 -3.24 -9.89
N SER A 31 -6.72 -3.25 -11.09
CA SER A 31 -7.33 -2.77 -12.32
C SER A 31 -8.62 -3.50 -12.70
N ALA A 32 -8.75 -4.77 -12.34
CA ALA A 32 -9.95 -5.54 -12.56
C ALA A 32 -11.12 -5.15 -11.62
N GLN A 33 -10.85 -4.36 -10.58
CA GLN A 33 -11.82 -3.95 -9.57
C GLN A 33 -12.17 -2.46 -9.63
N PHE A 34 -11.41 -1.61 -10.33
CA PHE A 34 -11.84 -0.22 -10.48
C PHE A 34 -13.14 -0.17 -11.28
N ASN A 35 -13.99 0.79 -10.94
CA ASN A 35 -15.27 1.04 -11.59
C ASN A 35 -15.36 2.45 -12.16
N ASP A 36 -14.30 3.25 -12.00
CA ASP A 36 -14.18 4.57 -12.59
C ASP A 36 -12.72 4.87 -12.95
N THR A 37 -12.54 5.63 -14.03
CA THR A 37 -11.24 6.08 -14.53
C THR A 37 -11.24 7.58 -14.83
N ARG A 38 -12.32 8.29 -14.47
CA ARG A 38 -12.52 9.65 -14.91
C ARG A 38 -11.73 10.62 -14.02
N ALA A 39 -10.86 11.42 -14.65
CA ALA A 39 -10.37 12.72 -14.14
C ALA A 39 -11.49 13.65 -13.63
N THR A 40 -12.76 13.36 -13.92
CA THR A 40 -13.89 14.14 -13.42
C THR A 40 -14.17 13.89 -11.94
N LEU A 41 -13.80 12.74 -11.37
CA LEU A 41 -13.94 12.51 -9.93
C LEU A 41 -12.95 13.39 -9.18
N ILE A 42 -11.69 13.46 -9.62
CA ILE A 42 -10.72 14.45 -9.12
C ILE A 42 -10.82 15.71 -10.00
N ASN A 43 -12.04 16.24 -10.08
CA ASN A 43 -12.51 17.49 -10.68
C ASN A 43 -11.44 18.32 -11.42
N GLY A 44 -11.04 17.88 -12.62
CA GLY A 44 -10.35 18.73 -13.58
C GLY A 44 -8.82 18.76 -13.47
N GLY A 45 -8.17 17.66 -13.87
CA GLY A 45 -6.79 17.68 -14.34
C GLY A 45 -5.71 17.88 -13.27
N GLY A 46 -4.70 17.01 -13.26
CA GLY A 46 -3.48 17.17 -12.46
C GLY A 46 -3.30 16.16 -11.34
N ALA A 47 -4.35 15.38 -11.00
CA ALA A 47 -4.17 14.21 -10.15
C ALA A 47 -3.14 13.26 -10.78
N PRO A 48 -2.17 12.75 -10.00
CA PRO A 48 -1.15 11.89 -10.52
C PRO A 48 -1.77 10.55 -10.93
N PHE A 49 -1.25 9.97 -12.00
CA PHE A 49 -1.67 8.68 -12.52
C PHE A 49 -0.44 7.90 -13.00
N GLY A 50 -0.62 6.61 -13.20
CA GLY A 50 0.42 5.65 -13.55
C GLY A 50 1.29 5.30 -12.36
N PRO A 51 2.53 4.86 -12.62
CA PRO A 51 3.52 4.65 -11.57
C PRO A 51 3.89 5.97 -10.89
N GLN A 52 3.78 6.01 -9.57
CA GLN A 52 4.08 7.16 -8.73
C GLN A 52 4.95 6.72 -7.55
N VAL A 53 5.69 7.65 -6.95
CA VAL A 53 6.38 7.44 -5.68
C VAL A 53 6.02 8.58 -4.76
N PHE A 54 5.41 8.26 -3.63
CA PHE A 54 5.01 9.23 -2.62
C PHE A 54 5.83 9.08 -1.35
N THR A 55 6.04 10.20 -0.67
CA THR A 55 6.67 10.19 0.66
C THR A 55 5.60 10.03 1.73
N HIS A 56 5.67 8.96 2.52
CA HIS A 56 4.88 8.79 3.73
C HIS A 56 5.81 8.76 4.93
N ASN A 57 5.80 9.83 5.75
CA ASN A 57 6.84 10.08 6.75
C ASN A 57 8.25 10.11 6.11
N THR A 58 9.05 9.08 6.35
CA THR A 58 10.40 8.87 5.81
C THR A 58 10.43 7.83 4.69
N ASP A 59 9.32 7.11 4.47
CA ASP A 59 9.22 6.02 3.52
C ASP A 59 8.91 6.56 2.11
N LEU A 60 9.63 6.06 1.11
CA LEU A 60 9.32 6.28 -0.30
C LEU A 60 8.48 5.11 -0.80
N VAL A 61 7.17 5.34 -0.94
CA VAL A 61 6.19 4.31 -1.25
C VAL A 61 5.86 4.37 -2.74
N PRO A 62 6.30 3.39 -3.56
CA PRO A 62 5.86 3.27 -4.93
C PRO A 62 4.39 2.86 -4.96
N VAL A 63 3.60 3.47 -5.82
CA VAL A 63 2.17 3.17 -6.00
C VAL A 63 1.89 3.08 -7.50
N ASN A 64 1.11 2.09 -7.91
CA ASN A 64 0.52 2.09 -9.24
C ASN A 64 -0.89 2.65 -9.14
N MET A 65 -1.06 3.90 -9.59
CA MET A 65 -2.36 4.54 -9.65
C MET A 65 -3.05 4.31 -11.00
N GLY A 66 -2.43 3.54 -11.90
CA GLY A 66 -3.02 3.17 -13.18
C GLY A 66 -3.22 4.32 -14.15
N GLY A 67 -3.79 4.03 -15.32
CA GLY A 67 -4.26 5.05 -16.25
C GLY A 67 -5.63 4.66 -16.76
N GLY A 68 -6.56 5.62 -16.85
CA GLY A 68 -7.82 5.38 -17.56
C GLY A 68 -7.58 4.86 -18.97
N VAL A 69 -8.57 4.16 -19.53
CA VAL A 69 -8.50 3.61 -20.91
C VAL A 69 -8.14 4.68 -21.95
N ASP A 70 -8.39 5.96 -21.65
CA ASP A 70 -8.09 7.12 -22.49
C ASP A 70 -6.93 7.99 -21.97
N GLY A 71 -6.13 7.49 -21.01
CA GLY A 71 -5.08 8.28 -20.35
C GLY A 71 -5.61 9.42 -19.47
N SER A 72 -6.87 9.35 -19.08
CA SER A 72 -7.65 10.44 -18.48
C SER A 72 -7.59 10.55 -16.96
N GLY A 73 -6.61 9.95 -16.26
CA GLY A 73 -6.51 10.01 -14.79
C GLY A 73 -6.27 8.65 -14.11
N PRO A 74 -6.17 8.61 -12.77
CA PRO A 74 -5.89 7.39 -12.02
C PRO A 74 -7.07 6.43 -12.03
N TRP A 75 -6.80 5.14 -11.85
CA TRP A 75 -7.81 4.15 -11.46
C TRP A 75 -8.46 4.60 -10.16
N SER A 76 -9.78 4.57 -10.13
CA SER A 76 -10.55 4.84 -8.93
C SER A 76 -11.56 3.73 -8.77
N TRP A 77 -11.48 3.01 -7.66
CA TRP A 77 -12.70 2.40 -7.15
C TRP A 77 -13.45 3.46 -6.37
N ALA A 78 -14.50 3.98 -7.00
CA ALA A 78 -15.44 4.86 -6.35
C ALA A 78 -16.56 3.98 -5.77
N ALA A 79 -16.70 3.94 -4.44
CA ALA A 79 -17.93 3.42 -3.83
C ALA A 79 -19.17 4.18 -4.37
N ALA A 80 -18.94 5.40 -4.86
CA ALA A 80 -19.90 6.28 -5.52
C ALA A 80 -19.87 6.21 -7.07
N SER A 81 -19.31 5.17 -7.72
CA SER A 81 -19.42 5.05 -9.18
C SER A 81 -20.90 4.84 -9.55
N GLY A 82 -21.55 5.93 -9.90
CA GLY A 82 -23.00 6.07 -9.80
C GLY A 82 -23.29 7.20 -8.84
N LEU A 83 -23.17 8.43 -9.33
CA LEU A 83 -23.41 9.72 -8.65
C LEU A 83 -24.72 9.80 -7.83
N ILE A 84 -25.57 8.77 -7.84
CA ILE A 84 -26.80 8.66 -7.07
C ILE A 84 -27.03 7.15 -6.79
N GLY A 85 -26.74 6.68 -5.59
CA GLY A 85 -27.21 5.39 -5.07
C GLY A 85 -27.81 5.60 -3.66
N PRO A 86 -28.92 4.93 -3.30
CA PRO A 86 -29.53 5.08 -1.99
C PRO A 86 -28.54 4.66 -0.89
N GLY A 87 -28.76 5.12 0.35
CA GLY A 87 -27.96 4.71 1.50
C GLY A 87 -27.81 3.19 1.57
N GLY A 88 -26.65 2.70 2.00
CA GLY A 88 -26.35 1.28 2.03
C GLY A 88 -24.86 0.97 2.01
N VAL A 89 -24.53 -0.28 2.35
CA VAL A 89 -23.15 -0.75 2.41
C VAL A 89 -22.64 -1.07 1.02
N VAL A 90 -21.50 -0.49 0.65
CA VAL A 90 -20.78 -0.79 -0.59
C VAL A 90 -19.48 -1.49 -0.23
N THR A 91 -19.21 -2.62 -0.88
CA THR A 91 -18.04 -3.45 -0.60
C THR A 91 -17.12 -3.54 -1.81
N LEU A 92 -15.81 -3.33 -1.58
CA LEU A 92 -14.73 -3.63 -2.50
C LEU A 92 -13.89 -4.77 -1.95
N VAL A 93 -13.54 -5.73 -2.80
CA VAL A 93 -12.55 -6.77 -2.46
C VAL A 93 -11.40 -6.66 -3.45
N VAL A 94 -10.22 -6.26 -2.96
CA VAL A 94 -8.98 -6.20 -3.74
C VAL A 94 -8.18 -7.48 -3.51
N PRO A 95 -7.96 -8.32 -4.54
CA PRO A 95 -7.06 -9.46 -4.42
C PRO A 95 -5.62 -8.99 -4.28
N VAL A 96 -4.85 -9.63 -3.41
CA VAL A 96 -3.43 -9.28 -3.14
C VAL A 96 -2.53 -10.48 -3.40
N ASN A 97 -2.76 -11.60 -2.72
CA ASN A 97 -1.99 -12.84 -2.83
C ASN A 97 -0.48 -12.67 -2.61
N ILE A 98 -0.08 -11.90 -1.59
CA ILE A 98 1.33 -11.65 -1.24
C ILE A 98 1.65 -12.19 0.15
N SER A 99 2.74 -12.95 0.26
CA SER A 99 3.20 -13.54 1.52
C SER A 99 3.96 -12.56 2.40
N ASN A 100 3.85 -12.74 3.72
CA ASN A 100 4.63 -12.03 4.74
C ASN A 100 4.44 -10.50 4.72
N VAL A 101 3.23 -10.01 4.45
CA VAL A 101 2.97 -8.57 4.47
C VAL A 101 3.09 -8.02 5.91
N GLN A 102 3.88 -6.96 6.07
CA GLN A 102 4.06 -6.24 7.33
C GLN A 102 3.14 -5.03 7.44
N SER A 103 3.07 -4.24 6.37
CA SER A 103 2.25 -3.05 6.34
C SER A 103 1.59 -2.90 4.97
N VAL A 104 0.44 -2.25 4.94
CA VAL A 104 -0.26 -1.89 3.69
C VAL A 104 -0.44 -0.39 3.65
N PHE A 105 -0.12 0.19 2.50
CA PHE A 105 -0.34 1.58 2.18
C PHE A 105 -1.50 1.68 1.20
N THR A 106 -2.43 2.60 1.46
CA THR A 106 -3.55 2.88 0.56
C THR A 106 -3.65 4.36 0.29
N ILE A 107 -4.16 4.75 -0.88
CA ILE A 107 -4.58 6.13 -1.15
C ILE A 107 -6.10 6.17 -1.11
N ILE A 108 -6.63 6.59 0.03
CA ILE A 108 -8.07 6.69 0.28
C ILE A 108 -8.40 8.12 0.69
N ASN A 109 -9.40 8.67 0.02
CA ASN A 109 -10.07 9.88 0.42
C ASN A 109 -11.58 9.66 0.34
N SER A 110 -12.34 10.63 0.85
CA SER A 110 -13.78 10.64 0.68
C SER A 110 -14.23 11.72 -0.31
N TYR A 111 -15.31 11.46 -1.04
CA TYR A 111 -16.02 12.44 -1.88
C TYR A 111 -16.69 13.53 -1.06
N TRP A 112 -17.19 13.10 0.10
CA TRP A 112 -17.82 13.87 1.13
C TRP A 112 -17.33 13.28 2.44
N GLY A 113 -16.97 14.12 3.40
CA GLY A 113 -16.34 13.73 4.65
C GLY A 113 -17.26 13.92 5.84
N ASN A 114 -17.53 12.87 6.61
CA ASN A 114 -18.29 12.95 7.86
C ASN A 114 -17.42 12.62 9.08
N ALA A 115 -17.57 13.40 10.16
CA ALA A 115 -16.80 13.27 11.40
C ALA A 115 -17.38 12.25 12.40
N ASN A 116 -18.18 11.28 11.94
CA ASN A 116 -18.77 10.26 12.81
C ASN A 116 -17.65 9.51 13.57
N PRO A 117 -17.63 9.57 14.91
CA PRO A 117 -16.57 8.96 15.72
C PRO A 117 -16.54 7.42 15.64
N GLU A 118 -17.64 6.77 15.27
CA GLU A 118 -17.68 5.32 15.07
C GLU A 118 -17.00 4.89 13.76
N GLY A 119 -16.73 5.84 12.86
CA GLY A 119 -16.24 5.58 11.51
C GLY A 119 -17.30 4.93 10.62
N LEU A 120 -17.19 5.21 9.32
CA LEU A 120 -18.16 4.73 8.32
C LEU A 120 -17.50 3.87 7.25
N ILE A 121 -16.21 3.60 7.41
CA ILE A 121 -15.42 2.78 6.49
C ILE A 121 -14.63 1.79 7.32
N THR A 122 -14.67 0.52 6.93
CA THR A 122 -13.80 -0.51 7.51
C THR A 122 -12.87 -1.07 6.44
N VAL A 123 -11.61 -1.29 6.79
CA VAL A 123 -10.59 -1.96 5.98
C VAL A 123 -10.19 -3.25 6.67
N THR A 124 -10.51 -4.38 6.06
CA THR A 124 -10.22 -5.71 6.59
C THR A 124 -9.17 -6.40 5.74
N PHE A 125 -8.07 -6.81 6.37
CA PHE A 125 -7.00 -7.60 5.78
C PHE A 125 -7.25 -9.08 6.06
N ASN A 126 -7.39 -9.90 5.02
CA ASN A 126 -7.68 -11.33 5.15
C ASN A 126 -6.49 -12.15 4.64
N ALA A 127 -5.92 -12.98 5.50
CA ALA A 127 -4.80 -13.84 5.18
C ALA A 127 -5.14 -15.33 5.31
N THR A 128 -4.23 -16.18 4.85
CA THR A 128 -4.32 -17.63 5.02
C THR A 128 -4.43 -18.03 6.49
N GLY A 129 -4.91 -19.26 6.74
CA GLY A 129 -5.07 -19.77 8.11
C GLY A 129 -6.17 -19.09 8.93
N GLY A 130 -7.05 -18.30 8.28
CA GLY A 130 -8.14 -17.58 8.94
C GLY A 130 -7.69 -16.33 9.69
N VAL A 131 -6.46 -15.86 9.48
CA VAL A 131 -5.94 -14.64 10.11
C VAL A 131 -6.59 -13.42 9.45
N SER A 132 -7.17 -12.55 10.25
CA SER A 132 -7.76 -11.29 9.78
C SER A 132 -7.52 -10.14 10.76
N GLN A 133 -7.42 -8.92 10.24
CA GLN A 133 -7.36 -7.70 11.04
C GLN A 133 -8.18 -6.60 10.37
N THR A 134 -9.02 -5.93 11.14
CA THR A 134 -9.91 -4.87 10.67
C THR A 134 -9.54 -3.54 11.30
N PHE A 135 -9.51 -2.50 10.49
CA PHE A 135 -9.36 -1.11 10.89
C PHE A 135 -10.62 -0.34 10.54
N THR A 136 -11.06 0.53 11.43
CA THR A 136 -12.17 1.45 11.17
C THR A 136 -11.59 2.83 10.92
N LEU A 137 -12.01 3.48 9.83
CA LEU A 137 -11.53 4.80 9.46
C LEU A 137 -12.55 5.88 9.86
N VAL A 138 -12.07 6.84 10.65
CA VAL A 138 -12.86 7.98 11.13
C VAL A 138 -12.58 9.18 10.24
N GLY A 139 -13.64 9.80 9.70
CA GLY A 139 -13.48 11.02 8.91
C GLY A 139 -13.00 12.18 9.77
N GLY A 140 -12.04 12.96 9.27
CA GLY A 140 -11.36 14.01 10.03
C GLY A 140 -10.16 13.50 10.84
N VAL A 141 -9.93 12.18 10.86
CA VAL A 141 -8.81 11.53 11.56
C VAL A 141 -8.01 10.67 10.58
N ASP A 142 -8.62 9.64 9.99
CA ASP A 142 -7.92 8.66 9.13
C ASP A 142 -8.13 8.93 7.63
N LEU A 143 -9.16 9.71 7.30
CA LEU A 143 -9.42 10.18 5.96
C LEU A 143 -10.20 11.50 6.00
N ARG A 144 -10.27 12.18 4.86
CA ARG A 144 -11.01 13.43 4.72
C ARG A 144 -11.49 13.65 3.30
N ASP A 145 -12.37 14.64 3.17
CA ASP A 145 -12.88 15.15 1.90
C ASP A 145 -11.73 15.54 0.97
N TYR A 146 -11.76 15.05 -0.27
CA TYR A 146 -10.70 15.31 -1.24
C TYR A 146 -10.73 16.74 -1.82
N ASN A 147 -11.88 17.42 -1.80
CA ASN A 147 -12.11 18.73 -2.43
C ASN A 147 -11.95 19.92 -1.48
N GLN A 148 -11.60 19.68 -0.22
CA GLN A 148 -11.51 20.71 0.81
C GLN A 148 -12.81 21.50 1.03
N ASN A 149 -13.96 20.88 0.79
CA ASN A 149 -15.23 21.56 0.98
C ASN A 149 -15.46 21.82 2.48
N PRO A 150 -15.78 23.07 2.89
CA PRO A 150 -15.91 23.45 4.30
C PRO A 150 -17.05 22.75 5.03
N SER A 151 -18.03 22.18 4.32
CA SER A 151 -19.13 21.41 4.90
C SER A 151 -18.73 19.99 5.33
N TYR A 152 -17.52 19.55 4.99
CA TYR A 152 -17.05 18.18 5.22
C TYR A 152 -15.74 18.16 6.02
N THR A 153 -15.31 16.96 6.42
CA THR A 153 -14.08 16.79 7.19
C THR A 153 -12.86 17.23 6.41
N ASN A 154 -11.99 18.01 7.06
CA ASN A 154 -10.84 18.65 6.43
C ASN A 154 -9.48 18.34 7.07
N THR A 155 -9.49 17.59 8.17
CA THR A 155 -8.32 17.23 8.97
C THR A 155 -7.96 15.76 8.79
N ILE A 156 -6.70 15.43 9.09
CA ILE A 156 -6.17 14.06 9.23
C ILE A 156 -5.24 14.04 10.44
N ASN A 157 -4.91 12.84 10.93
CA ASN A 157 -4.10 12.63 12.12
C ASN A 157 -2.61 12.95 11.95
N ASN A 158 -2.12 13.08 10.71
CA ASN A 158 -0.71 13.31 10.39
C ASN A 158 0.24 12.29 11.06
N THR A 159 -0.20 11.06 11.25
CA THR A 159 0.59 9.93 11.79
C THR A 159 0.48 8.73 10.86
N SER A 160 -0.59 7.94 10.97
CA SER A 160 -0.88 6.85 10.02
C SER A 160 -1.37 7.38 8.68
N THR A 161 -1.94 8.58 8.65
CA THR A 161 -2.45 9.23 7.43
C THR A 161 -1.63 10.47 7.09
N ARG A 162 -1.16 10.56 5.85
CA ARG A 162 -0.37 11.70 5.35
C ARG A 162 -0.90 12.23 4.05
N ASN A 163 -0.90 13.56 3.88
CA ASN A 163 -1.09 14.15 2.57
C ASN A 163 0.11 13.83 1.69
N VAL A 164 -0.14 13.24 0.51
CA VAL A 164 0.91 12.82 -0.43
C VAL A 164 0.88 13.61 -1.73
N TRP A 165 -0.23 14.30 -2.00
CA TRP A 165 -0.38 15.16 -3.16
C TRP A 165 -1.46 16.22 -2.92
N SER A 166 -1.27 17.39 -3.53
CA SER A 166 -2.25 18.47 -3.60
C SER A 166 -2.05 19.30 -4.90
N ASN A 167 -3.11 19.81 -5.52
CA ASN A 167 -3.01 20.56 -6.79
C ASN A 167 -3.10 22.09 -6.69
N THR A 168 -2.87 22.68 -5.51
CA THR A 168 -3.04 24.12 -5.20
C THR A 168 -4.43 24.73 -5.46
N ALA A 169 -5.33 24.02 -6.15
CA ALA A 169 -6.72 24.37 -6.44
C ALA A 169 -7.73 23.77 -5.44
N GLY A 170 -7.23 23.24 -4.31
CA GLY A 170 -8.09 22.70 -3.24
C GLY A 170 -8.26 21.19 -3.26
N GLN A 171 -7.67 20.45 -4.21
CA GLN A 171 -7.73 18.99 -4.21
C GLN A 171 -6.52 18.36 -3.56
N ARG A 172 -6.72 17.18 -2.99
CA ARG A 172 -5.71 16.44 -2.26
C ARG A 172 -5.90 14.94 -2.33
N LEU A 173 -4.78 14.23 -2.18
CA LEU A 173 -4.74 12.79 -1.94
C LEU A 173 -3.99 12.53 -0.63
N ASP A 174 -4.57 11.67 0.18
CA ASP A 174 -4.02 11.24 1.45
C ASP A 174 -3.73 9.73 1.41
N MET A 175 -2.61 9.34 2.02
CA MET A 175 -2.16 7.96 2.10
C MET A 175 -2.24 7.47 3.54
N GLN A 176 -2.90 6.34 3.73
CA GLN A 176 -2.97 5.61 5.00
C GLN A 176 -1.92 4.53 5.04
N ARG A 177 -1.33 4.29 6.21
CA ARG A 177 -0.50 3.14 6.54
C ARG A 177 -1.21 2.28 7.58
N PHE A 178 -1.34 0.99 7.29
CA PHE A 178 -1.88 -0.04 8.17
C PHE A 178 -0.78 -1.02 8.53
N ASP A 179 -0.37 -1.08 9.79
CA ASP A 179 0.59 -2.06 10.28
C ASP A 179 -0.15 -3.35 10.70
N LEU A 180 0.21 -4.46 10.06
CA LEU A 180 -0.39 -5.77 10.32
C LEU A 180 0.28 -6.42 11.53
N GLY A 181 -0.55 -7.02 12.39
CA GLY A 181 -0.07 -7.68 13.60
C GLY A 181 0.79 -8.92 13.32
N PRO A 182 1.52 -9.41 14.32
CA PRO A 182 2.45 -10.53 14.18
C PRO A 182 1.79 -11.84 13.70
N ALA A 183 0.46 -11.97 13.84
CA ALA A 183 -0.29 -13.12 13.32
C ALA A 183 -0.23 -13.25 11.78
N PHE A 184 0.07 -12.17 11.05
CA PHE A 184 0.26 -12.19 9.60
C PHE A 184 1.65 -12.74 9.19
N ALA A 185 2.59 -12.89 10.12
CA ALA A 185 3.90 -13.47 9.82
C ALA A 185 3.75 -14.92 9.34
N GLY A 186 4.39 -15.25 8.21
CA GLY A 186 4.27 -16.57 7.58
C GLY A 186 2.96 -16.81 6.82
N GLN A 187 2.00 -15.87 6.87
CA GLN A 187 0.75 -15.97 6.13
C GLN A 187 0.83 -15.28 4.78
N THR A 188 -0.08 -15.65 3.88
CA THR A 188 -0.33 -14.93 2.62
C THR A 188 -1.54 -14.02 2.78
N LEU A 189 -1.35 -12.71 2.63
CA LEU A 189 -2.46 -11.75 2.53
C LEU A 189 -3.18 -12.04 1.22
N GLN A 190 -4.39 -12.60 1.32
CA GLN A 190 -5.18 -13.05 0.19
C GLN A 190 -5.89 -11.86 -0.46
N ASN A 191 -6.56 -11.05 0.35
CA ASN A 191 -7.32 -9.90 -0.12
C ASN A 191 -7.45 -8.82 0.95
N ILE A 192 -7.85 -7.63 0.51
CA ILE A 192 -8.27 -6.51 1.34
C ILE A 192 -9.73 -6.23 1.03
N THR A 193 -10.57 -6.22 2.06
CA THR A 193 -12.00 -5.90 1.95
C THR A 193 -12.24 -4.51 2.51
N PHE A 194 -12.81 -3.62 1.70
CA PHE A 194 -13.26 -2.30 2.13
C PHE A 194 -14.78 -2.34 2.20
N ASN A 195 -15.36 -1.93 3.33
CA ASN A 195 -16.80 -1.69 3.43
C ASN A 195 -17.04 -0.21 3.71
N ASP A 196 -17.89 0.41 2.93
CA ASP A 196 -18.33 1.79 3.07
C ASP A 196 -19.82 1.82 3.44
N PHE A 197 -20.10 2.25 4.66
CA PHE A 197 -21.45 2.33 5.25
C PHE A 197 -22.10 3.71 5.06
N GLY A 198 -21.47 4.59 4.31
CA GLY A 198 -21.93 5.96 4.12
C GLY A 198 -23.08 6.12 3.13
N ALA A 199 -23.19 7.33 2.59
CA ALA A 199 -24.21 7.72 1.62
C ALA A 199 -23.76 8.94 0.81
N THR A 200 -24.42 9.17 -0.32
CA THR A 200 -24.25 10.36 -1.16
C THR A 200 -24.43 11.65 -0.34
N ASN A 201 -23.54 12.64 -0.54
CA ASN A 201 -23.51 13.90 0.22
C ASN A 201 -23.31 13.75 1.74
N PHE A 202 -22.84 12.59 2.20
CA PHE A 202 -22.59 12.34 3.61
C PHE A 202 -21.17 11.81 3.82
N GLN A 203 -20.93 10.58 3.37
CA GLN A 203 -19.62 9.93 3.38
C GLN A 203 -19.60 8.93 2.23
N ARG A 204 -18.60 9.01 1.36
CA ARG A 204 -18.25 7.91 0.43
C ARG A 204 -16.77 7.92 0.15
N MET A 205 -16.10 6.77 0.27
CA MET A 205 -14.69 6.64 -0.08
C MET A 205 -14.48 6.40 -1.57
N PHE A 206 -13.28 6.73 -1.99
CA PHE A 206 -12.68 6.17 -3.17
C PHE A 206 -11.26 5.69 -2.87
N LEU A 207 -10.83 4.67 -3.62
CA LEU A 207 -9.49 4.09 -3.54
C LEU A 207 -8.78 4.29 -4.88
N THR A 208 -7.56 4.85 -4.86
CA THR A 208 -6.78 5.06 -6.10
C THR A 208 -5.41 4.37 -6.12
N GLY A 209 -5.03 3.69 -5.05
CA GLY A 209 -3.71 3.06 -4.97
C GLY A 209 -3.58 2.16 -3.75
N VAL A 210 -2.88 1.04 -3.94
CA VAL A 210 -2.54 0.10 -2.87
C VAL A 210 -1.10 -0.38 -3.08
N THR A 211 -0.33 -0.42 -1.99
CA THR A 211 1.04 -0.94 -1.97
C THR A 211 1.25 -1.73 -0.68
N VAL A 212 1.88 -2.89 -0.77
CA VAL A 212 2.25 -3.67 0.42
C VAL A 212 3.74 -3.59 0.69
N LEU A 213 4.10 -3.62 1.97
CA LEU A 213 5.47 -3.73 2.45
C LEU A 213 5.71 -5.15 2.95
N VAL A 214 6.74 -5.80 2.42
CA VAL A 214 7.19 -7.13 2.88
C VAL A 214 8.61 -7.04 3.45
N PRO A 215 8.95 -7.87 4.46
CA PRO A 215 10.31 -8.00 4.92
C PRO A 215 11.17 -8.54 3.79
N THR A 216 12.43 -8.12 3.76
CA THR A 216 13.39 -8.70 2.83
C THR A 216 13.53 -10.19 3.10
N PRO A 217 13.70 -11.03 2.07
CA PRO A 217 14.16 -12.39 2.28
C PRO A 217 15.48 -12.35 3.06
N GLY A 218 15.46 -12.80 4.32
CA GLY A 218 16.64 -12.84 5.15
C GLY A 218 17.74 -13.66 4.47
N THR A 219 18.94 -13.10 4.37
CA THR A 219 20.12 -13.69 3.73
C THR A 219 20.44 -15.10 4.24
N LEU A 220 19.94 -15.49 5.42
CA LEU A 220 20.04 -16.85 5.99
C LEU A 220 19.35 -17.92 5.12
N GLY A 221 18.24 -17.62 4.46
CA GLY A 221 17.60 -18.54 3.51
C GLY A 221 18.45 -18.79 2.26
N MET A 222 19.12 -17.74 1.78
CA MET A 222 20.02 -17.81 0.61
C MET A 222 21.38 -18.44 0.96
N LEU A 223 21.89 -18.24 2.18
CA LEU A 223 23.13 -18.86 2.67
C LEU A 223 22.93 -20.37 2.95
N ALA A 224 21.75 -20.79 3.41
CA ALA A 224 21.42 -22.21 3.60
C ALA A 224 21.37 -22.97 2.25
N LEU A 225 20.81 -22.36 1.21
CA LEU A 225 20.82 -22.91 -0.16
C LEU A 225 22.23 -22.93 -0.77
N GLY A 226 23.00 -21.85 -0.59
CA GLY A 226 24.40 -21.79 -1.03
C GLY A 226 25.31 -22.79 -0.30
N GLY A 227 25.13 -22.97 1.00
CA GLY A 227 25.87 -23.95 1.82
C GLY A 227 25.56 -25.40 1.46
N LEU A 228 24.31 -25.73 1.11
CA LEU A 228 23.96 -27.06 0.60
C LEU A 228 24.58 -27.34 -0.78
N MET A 229 24.73 -26.34 -1.65
CA MET A 229 25.40 -26.53 -2.94
C MET A 229 26.92 -26.70 -2.82
N VAL A 230 27.57 -26.00 -1.88
CA VAL A 230 29.03 -26.12 -1.65
C VAL A 230 29.38 -27.44 -0.95
N SER A 231 28.52 -27.96 -0.08
CA SER A 231 28.75 -29.24 0.62
C SER A 231 28.56 -30.48 -0.26
N ARG A 232 27.90 -30.38 -1.42
CA ARG A 232 27.72 -31.50 -2.36
C ARG A 232 28.86 -31.70 -3.36
N ARG A 233 29.89 -30.84 -3.39
CA ARG A 233 31.00 -30.93 -4.36
C ARG A 233 32.28 -31.58 -3.82
N ARG A 234 32.21 -32.25 -2.66
CA ARG A 234 33.28 -33.11 -2.14
C ARG A 234 32.77 -34.54 -1.95
N ARG A 235 32.73 -35.30 -3.04
CA ARG A 235 32.91 -36.75 -3.07
C ARG A 235 33.68 -37.10 -4.33
#